data_AF-A0A3C1LE86-F1
#
_entry.id   AF-A0A3C1LE86-F1
#
_cell.length_a   1.000
_cell.length_b   1.000
_cell.length_c   1.000
_cell.angle_alpha   90.00
_cell.angle_beta   90.00
_cell.angle_gamma   90.00
#
_symmetry.space_group_name_H-M   'P 1'
#
loop_
_entity.id
_entity.type
_entity.pdbx_description
1 polymer ?
#
loop_
_entity_poly.entity_id
_entity_poly.type
_entity_poly.pdbx_seq_one_letter_code
_entity_poly.pdbx_strand_id
1 'polypeptide(L)'
;AIAEGFPLAPASLSSDAAKAYAEWLKTSEYKPQANRENQGHGPAAPTILPNGELNHDTIGMIAIDQMGNLSGSCTTSGMGFKMRGRLGDSPIIGAGLYVDNEVGACVATGQGEEIIKVCGSFLVVELMRRGLTPTEACKEAVRRIAKRHPNRPDYLQACFIAINKNAQVGAFALRKGFSYAVGTSNSNELKNAAYLW
;
A
#
# COMPACT_ATOMS: atom_id res chain seq x y z
N ALA A 1 -15.44 0.10 18.67
CA ALA A 1 -14.74 1.40 18.68
C ALA A 1 -15.30 2.31 19.78
N ILE A 2 -16.50 2.88 19.64
CA ILE A 2 -17.08 3.72 20.72
C ILE A 2 -17.22 2.93 22.04
N ALA A 3 -17.72 1.70 21.97
CA ALA A 3 -17.80 0.80 23.14
C ALA A 3 -16.44 0.50 23.80
N GLU A 4 -15.33 0.71 23.07
CA GLU A 4 -13.96 0.52 23.53
C GLU A 4 -13.29 1.85 23.91
N GLY A 5 -14.04 2.96 24.03
CA GLY A 5 -13.55 4.26 24.48
C GLY A 5 -12.99 5.19 23.40
N PHE A 6 -13.05 4.83 22.11
CA PHE A 6 -12.63 5.73 21.04
C PHE A 6 -13.62 6.91 20.89
N PRO A 7 -13.14 8.17 20.83
CA PRO A 7 -14.01 9.33 20.69
C PRO A 7 -14.66 9.34 19.30
N LEU A 8 -15.89 9.86 19.23
CA LEU A 8 -16.55 10.12 17.95
C LEU A 8 -15.96 11.39 17.32
N ALA A 9 -15.25 11.24 16.21
CA ALA A 9 -14.76 12.37 15.43
C ALA A 9 -15.89 12.98 14.56
N PRO A 10 -15.81 14.27 14.21
CA PRO A 10 -16.76 14.89 13.28
C PRO A 10 -16.80 14.15 11.93
N ALA A 11 -18.00 13.98 11.37
CA ALA A 11 -18.19 13.36 10.06
C ALA A 11 -17.86 14.30 8.87
N SER A 12 -17.43 15.53 9.15
CA SER A 12 -17.08 16.52 8.13
C SER A 12 -15.74 16.19 7.49
N LEU A 13 -15.68 16.28 6.15
CA LEU A 13 -14.42 16.29 5.42
C LEU A 13 -13.60 17.55 5.76
N SER A 14 -12.29 17.47 5.59
CA SER A 14 -11.45 18.67 5.56
C SER A 14 -11.91 19.62 4.43
N SER A 15 -11.61 20.91 4.56
CA SER A 15 -11.98 21.91 3.55
C SER A 15 -11.53 21.52 2.14
N ASP A 16 -10.34 20.95 2.03
CA ASP A 16 -9.74 20.61 0.73
C ASP A 16 -10.37 19.34 0.15
N ALA A 17 -10.63 18.33 0.98
CA ALA A 17 -11.35 17.13 0.55
C ALA A 17 -12.79 17.45 0.13
N ALA A 18 -13.46 18.38 0.82
CA ALA A 18 -14.80 18.84 0.46
C ALA A 18 -14.82 19.57 -0.89
N LYS A 19 -13.86 20.50 -1.13
CA LYS A 19 -13.70 21.19 -2.43
C LYS A 19 -13.42 20.21 -3.56
N ALA A 20 -12.51 19.26 -3.34
CA ALA A 20 -12.14 18.24 -4.31
C ALA A 20 -13.34 17.36 -4.70
N TYR A 21 -14.14 16.97 -3.70
CA TYR A 21 -15.34 16.17 -3.92
C TYR A 21 -16.41 16.97 -4.69
N ALA A 22 -16.63 18.24 -4.34
CA ALA A 22 -17.55 19.11 -5.05
C ALA A 22 -17.13 19.33 -6.53
N GLU A 23 -15.83 19.47 -6.79
CA GLU A 23 -15.30 19.58 -8.15
C GLU A 23 -15.51 18.28 -8.94
N TRP A 24 -15.19 17.14 -8.33
CA TRP A 24 -15.38 15.82 -8.94
C TRP A 24 -16.85 15.56 -9.29
N LEU A 25 -17.81 15.98 -8.45
CA LEU A 25 -19.24 15.78 -8.69
C LEU A 25 -19.75 16.42 -9.99
N LYS A 26 -19.07 17.46 -10.51
CA LYS A 26 -19.46 18.11 -11.78
C LYS A 26 -19.42 17.16 -12.98
N THR A 27 -18.47 16.23 -13.00
CA THR A 27 -18.36 15.21 -14.06
C THR A 27 -18.69 13.81 -13.56
N SER A 28 -18.49 13.56 -12.26
CA SER A 28 -18.66 12.26 -11.60
C SER A 28 -17.92 11.12 -12.29
N GLU A 29 -16.84 11.43 -13.00
CA GLU A 29 -16.09 10.43 -13.76
C GLU A 29 -15.07 9.74 -12.85
N TYR A 30 -15.23 8.42 -12.67
CA TYR A 30 -14.35 7.65 -11.80
C TYR A 30 -13.12 7.13 -12.56
N LYS A 31 -11.99 7.84 -12.40
CA LYS A 31 -10.69 7.52 -13.03
C LYS A 31 -9.57 7.48 -11.99
N PRO A 32 -9.32 6.31 -11.35
CA PRO A 32 -8.15 6.16 -10.49
C PRO A 32 -6.86 6.33 -11.30
N GLN A 33 -5.84 6.91 -10.68
CA GLN A 33 -4.53 7.19 -11.29
C GLN A 33 -3.43 6.48 -10.50
N ALA A 34 -2.50 5.85 -11.20
CA ALA A 34 -1.31 5.26 -10.58
C ALA A 34 -0.36 6.35 -10.08
N ASN A 35 0.27 6.10 -8.92
CA ASN A 35 1.30 6.96 -8.32
C ASN A 35 0.85 8.42 -8.17
N ARG A 36 -0.42 8.65 -7.82
CA ARG A 36 -0.99 9.99 -7.69
C ARG A 36 -0.24 10.81 -6.62
N GLU A 37 0.28 10.13 -5.60
CA GLU A 37 1.12 10.71 -4.55
C GLU A 37 2.37 11.42 -5.11
N ASN A 38 2.87 11.02 -6.28
CA ASN A 38 4.06 11.61 -6.88
C ASN A 38 3.78 12.91 -7.67
N GLN A 39 2.52 13.27 -7.90
CA GLN A 39 2.18 14.41 -8.78
C GLN A 39 2.12 15.76 -8.05
N GLY A 40 2.51 15.83 -6.78
CA GLY A 40 2.51 17.08 -6.01
C GLY A 40 1.10 17.64 -5.75
N HIS A 41 1.04 18.88 -5.24
CA HIS A 41 -0.17 19.53 -4.73
C HIS A 41 -1.25 19.77 -5.83
N GLY A 42 -2.06 18.76 -6.10
CA GLY A 42 -3.34 18.87 -6.80
C GLY A 42 -4.54 18.89 -5.83
N PRO A 43 -5.79 18.79 -6.30
CA PRO A 43 -6.99 18.79 -5.45
C PRO A 43 -7.14 17.52 -4.57
N ALA A 44 -6.20 16.58 -4.60
CA ALA A 44 -6.16 15.46 -3.66
C ALA A 44 -5.35 15.84 -2.41
N ALA A 45 -5.41 15.01 -1.36
CA ALA A 45 -4.66 15.25 -0.14
C ALA A 45 -3.17 15.49 -0.51
N PRO A 46 -2.54 16.58 -0.02
CA PRO A 46 -1.26 17.04 -0.55
C PRO A 46 -0.17 16.04 -0.16
N THR A 47 0.75 15.69 -1.08
CA THR A 47 1.89 14.78 -0.82
C THR A 47 2.75 15.20 0.37
N ILE A 48 2.71 16.50 0.70
CA ILE A 48 3.33 17.07 1.89
C ILE A 48 2.25 17.89 2.60
N LEU A 49 1.96 17.55 3.85
CA LEU A 49 1.03 18.29 4.71
C LEU A 49 1.56 19.72 4.98
N PRO A 50 0.71 20.68 5.40
CA PRO A 50 1.13 22.04 5.70
C PRO A 50 2.23 22.17 6.78
N ASN A 51 2.42 21.13 7.60
CA ASN A 51 3.47 21.02 8.62
C ASN A 51 4.78 20.41 8.09
N GLY A 52 4.88 20.10 6.79
CA GLY A 52 6.07 19.51 6.16
C GLY A 52 6.13 17.99 6.16
N GLU A 53 5.11 17.28 6.67
CA GLU A 53 5.10 15.82 6.73
C GLU A 53 4.63 15.18 5.42
N LEU A 54 5.17 14.01 5.06
CA LEU A 54 4.74 13.25 3.88
C LEU A 54 3.34 12.65 4.06
N ASN A 55 2.55 12.63 3.00
CA ASN A 55 1.19 12.10 2.96
C ASN A 55 1.05 11.10 1.81
N HIS A 56 0.21 10.08 1.99
CA HIS A 56 -0.06 9.13 0.91
C HIS A 56 -1.38 8.35 1.17
N ASP A 57 -1.83 7.53 0.21
CA ASP A 57 -3.17 6.91 0.22
C ASP A 57 -3.33 5.66 1.14
N THR A 58 -2.32 4.79 1.30
CA THR A 58 -2.43 3.46 1.99
C THR A 58 -1.18 3.03 2.77
N ILE A 59 -1.12 3.30 4.08
CA ILE A 59 0.14 3.18 4.82
C ILE A 59 0.24 1.75 5.33
N GLY A 60 1.25 1.07 4.80
CA GLY A 60 1.66 -0.24 5.22
C GLY A 60 2.95 -0.16 6.00
N MET A 61 2.99 -0.80 7.17
CA MET A 61 4.20 -0.94 7.97
C MET A 61 4.35 -2.40 8.38
N ILE A 62 5.57 -2.92 8.24
CA ILE A 62 5.97 -4.23 8.74
C ILE A 62 7.30 -4.04 9.46
N ALA A 63 7.45 -4.73 10.58
CA ALA A 63 8.63 -4.61 11.43
C ALA A 63 9.01 -5.96 12.02
N ILE A 64 10.29 -6.09 12.36
CA ILE A 64 10.83 -7.16 13.18
C ILE A 64 11.46 -6.52 14.43
N ASP A 65 11.10 -6.99 15.61
CA ASP A 65 11.66 -6.48 16.88
C ASP A 65 12.98 -7.17 17.25
N GLN A 66 13.61 -6.74 18.35
CA GLN A 66 14.87 -7.31 18.85
C GLN A 66 14.73 -8.75 19.37
N MET A 67 13.51 -9.20 19.67
CA MET A 67 13.20 -10.59 20.02
C MET A 67 12.97 -11.44 18.77
N GLY A 68 13.05 -10.85 17.58
CA GLY A 68 12.81 -11.48 16.31
C GLY A 68 11.33 -11.61 15.95
N ASN A 69 10.40 -10.97 16.69
CA ASN A 69 8.97 -11.06 16.36
C ASN A 69 8.60 -10.12 15.23
N LEU A 70 7.85 -10.66 14.28
CA LEU A 70 7.31 -9.94 13.15
C LEU A 70 5.91 -9.41 13.48
N SER A 71 5.63 -8.20 13.03
CA SER A 71 4.32 -7.56 13.14
C SER A 71 4.09 -6.60 11.99
N GLY A 72 2.84 -6.23 11.76
CA GLY A 72 2.52 -5.24 10.74
C GLY A 72 1.15 -4.60 10.92
N SER A 73 0.98 -3.50 10.22
CA SER A 73 -0.25 -2.71 10.16
C SER A 73 -0.48 -2.23 8.74
N CYS A 74 -1.73 -2.19 8.31
CA CYS A 74 -2.11 -1.62 7.03
C CYS A 74 -3.39 -0.80 7.21
N THR A 75 -3.37 0.47 6.81
CA THR A 75 -4.53 1.37 6.93
C THR A 75 -4.62 2.31 5.74
N THR A 76 -5.84 2.67 5.35
CA THR A 76 -6.12 3.48 4.16
C THR A 76 -7.46 4.17 4.29
N SER A 77 -7.61 5.32 3.62
CA SER A 77 -8.94 5.88 3.34
C SER A 77 -9.59 5.23 2.11
N GLY A 78 -8.84 4.39 1.38
CA GLY A 78 -9.19 3.74 0.12
C GLY A 78 -9.05 4.68 -1.07
N MET A 79 -9.48 4.20 -2.25
CA MET A 79 -9.46 5.05 -3.44
C MET A 79 -10.38 6.27 -3.29
N GLY A 80 -9.88 7.44 -3.66
CA GLY A 80 -10.68 8.66 -3.73
C GLY A 80 -11.91 8.47 -4.64
N PHE A 81 -13.06 9.01 -4.22
CA PHE A 81 -14.34 8.98 -4.95
C PHE A 81 -14.93 7.59 -5.21
N LYS A 82 -14.46 6.57 -4.50
CA LYS A 82 -15.02 5.22 -4.56
C LYS A 82 -16.52 5.19 -4.23
N MET A 83 -17.22 4.20 -4.78
CA MET A 83 -18.60 3.91 -4.38
C MET A 83 -18.70 3.71 -2.86
N ARG A 84 -19.80 4.19 -2.25
CA ARG A 84 -20.07 3.97 -0.82
C ARG A 84 -20.08 2.48 -0.54
N GLY A 85 -19.32 2.05 0.47
CA GLY A 85 -19.18 0.64 0.83
C GLY A 85 -18.09 -0.12 0.06
N ARG A 86 -17.43 0.48 -0.93
CA ARG A 86 -16.26 -0.15 -1.59
C ARG A 86 -15.15 -0.39 -0.56
N LEU A 87 -14.61 -1.60 -0.60
CA LEU A 87 -13.52 -2.07 0.25
C LEU A 87 -12.34 -2.52 -0.61
N GLY A 88 -11.13 -2.12 -0.21
CA GLY A 88 -9.87 -2.48 -0.87
C GLY A 88 -9.14 -3.60 -0.11
N ASP A 89 -7.87 -3.81 -0.44
CA ASP A 89 -7.02 -4.87 0.10
C ASP A 89 -6.57 -4.64 1.55
N SER A 90 -6.36 -3.38 1.95
CA SER A 90 -5.72 -3.02 3.22
C SER A 90 -6.32 -3.67 4.48
N PRO A 91 -7.66 -3.76 4.66
CA PRO A 91 -8.23 -4.42 5.83
C PRO A 91 -8.39 -5.94 5.69
N ILE A 92 -7.97 -6.55 4.58
CA ILE A 92 -8.11 -7.99 4.32
C ILE A 92 -6.77 -8.70 4.58
N ILE A 93 -6.75 -9.55 5.60
CA ILE A 93 -5.61 -10.41 5.90
C ILE A 93 -5.32 -11.33 4.71
N GLY A 94 -4.06 -11.37 4.30
CA GLY A 94 -3.60 -12.13 3.14
C GLY A 94 -3.70 -11.37 1.81
N ALA A 95 -4.46 -10.27 1.74
CA ALA A 95 -4.44 -9.38 0.58
C ALA A 95 -3.48 -8.22 0.83
N GLY A 96 -3.87 -7.25 1.67
CA GLY A 96 -3.08 -6.05 1.93
C GLY A 96 -1.98 -6.24 2.98
N LEU A 97 -2.16 -7.16 3.93
CA LEU A 97 -1.18 -7.47 4.97
C LEU A 97 -1.20 -8.95 5.32
N TYR A 98 -0.03 -9.54 5.48
CA TYR A 98 0.12 -10.87 6.05
C TYR A 98 1.41 -10.96 6.86
N VAL A 99 1.35 -11.62 8.02
CA VAL A 99 2.48 -11.82 8.92
C VAL A 99 2.49 -13.27 9.35
N ASP A 100 3.64 -13.91 9.19
CA ASP A 100 3.92 -15.25 9.67
C ASP A 100 5.26 -15.22 10.40
N ASN A 101 5.24 -15.43 11.72
CA ASN A 101 6.43 -15.21 12.54
C ASN A 101 7.55 -16.22 12.25
N GLU A 102 7.26 -17.32 11.57
CA GLU A 102 8.25 -18.33 11.18
C GLU A 102 8.87 -18.05 9.81
N VAL A 103 8.35 -17.07 9.06
CA VAL A 103 8.75 -16.81 7.67
C VAL A 103 9.09 -15.34 7.43
N GLY A 104 8.12 -14.45 7.65
CA GLY A 104 8.19 -13.08 7.20
C GLY A 104 6.84 -12.37 7.23
N ALA A 105 6.87 -11.09 6.90
CA ALA A 105 5.72 -10.22 6.75
C ALA A 105 5.73 -9.56 5.38
N CYS A 106 4.54 -9.27 4.86
CA CYS A 106 4.37 -8.50 3.64
C CYS A 106 3.18 -7.55 3.75
N VAL A 107 3.37 -6.33 3.26
CA VAL A 107 2.31 -5.34 3.11
C VAL A 107 2.26 -4.84 1.67
N ALA A 108 1.05 -4.57 1.20
CA ALA A 108 0.77 -4.16 -0.17
C ALA A 108 0.23 -2.73 -0.24
N THR A 109 0.36 -2.11 -1.41
CA THR A 109 -0.27 -0.84 -1.75
C THR A 109 -0.52 -0.75 -3.26
N GLY A 110 -1.44 0.12 -3.68
CA GLY A 110 -1.87 0.30 -5.07
C GLY A 110 -3.33 -0.08 -5.29
N GLN A 111 -3.63 -0.72 -6.43
CA GLN A 111 -4.98 -1.06 -6.84
C GLN A 111 -5.50 -2.28 -6.04
N GLY A 112 -6.20 -2.01 -4.94
CA GLY A 112 -6.63 -3.05 -3.99
C GLY A 112 -7.39 -4.22 -4.60
N GLU A 113 -8.23 -3.99 -5.63
CA GLU A 113 -8.95 -5.06 -6.33
C GLU A 113 -8.00 -6.09 -6.95
N GLU A 114 -6.87 -5.65 -7.50
CA GLU A 114 -5.89 -6.55 -8.11
C GLU A 114 -5.07 -7.31 -7.07
N ILE A 115 -4.80 -6.68 -5.92
CA ILE A 115 -4.12 -7.30 -4.79
C ILE A 115 -5.01 -8.37 -4.14
N ILE A 116 -6.31 -8.09 -3.96
CA ILE A 116 -7.30 -9.06 -3.46
C ILE A 116 -7.37 -10.28 -4.37
N LYS A 117 -7.49 -10.08 -5.69
CA LYS A 117 -7.65 -11.16 -6.67
C LYS A 117 -6.52 -12.19 -6.68
N VAL A 118 -5.35 -11.85 -6.13
CA VAL A 118 -4.18 -12.75 -6.08
C VAL A 118 -3.78 -13.16 -4.67
N CYS A 119 -4.51 -12.74 -3.63
CA CYS A 119 -4.11 -12.87 -2.22
C CYS A 119 -2.65 -12.38 -2.02
N GLY A 120 -2.38 -11.15 -2.43
CA GLY A 120 -1.03 -10.62 -2.65
C GLY A 120 -0.05 -10.84 -1.49
N SER A 121 -0.31 -10.28 -0.32
CA SER A 121 0.61 -10.41 0.82
C SER A 121 0.79 -11.85 1.29
N PHE A 122 -0.27 -12.66 1.29
CA PHE A 122 -0.17 -14.09 1.61
C PHE A 122 0.74 -14.81 0.61
N LEU A 123 0.55 -14.56 -0.69
CA LEU A 123 1.37 -15.13 -1.74
C LEU A 123 2.85 -14.76 -1.57
N VAL A 124 3.17 -13.51 -1.27
CA VAL A 124 4.56 -13.08 -1.04
C VAL A 124 5.17 -13.84 0.14
N VAL A 125 4.48 -13.95 1.27
CA VAL A 125 4.99 -14.70 2.43
C VAL A 125 5.13 -16.19 2.11
N GLU A 126 4.18 -16.79 1.40
CA GLU A 126 4.26 -18.19 0.97
C GLU A 126 5.42 -18.45 -0.01
N LEU A 127 5.75 -17.49 -0.86
CA LEU A 127 6.93 -17.58 -1.73
C LEU A 127 8.24 -17.48 -0.93
N MET A 128 8.29 -16.61 0.09
CA MET A 128 9.43 -16.58 1.02
C MET A 128 9.56 -17.90 1.80
N ARG A 129 8.44 -18.51 2.21
CA ARG A 129 8.42 -19.85 2.84
C ARG A 129 9.07 -20.92 1.95
N ARG A 130 8.96 -20.77 0.62
CA ARG A 130 9.56 -21.64 -0.38
C ARG A 130 11.02 -21.30 -0.72
N GLY A 131 11.63 -20.36 0.01
CA GLY A 131 13.05 -20.02 -0.11
C GLY A 131 13.35 -18.82 -1.02
N LEU A 132 12.34 -18.11 -1.53
CA LEU A 132 12.60 -16.87 -2.26
C LEU A 132 13.04 -15.75 -1.31
N THR A 133 13.92 -14.88 -1.78
CA THR A 133 14.20 -13.63 -1.07
C THR A 133 12.97 -12.71 -1.08
N PRO A 134 12.85 -11.76 -0.13
CA PRO A 134 11.73 -10.80 -0.10
C PRO A 134 11.48 -10.09 -1.43
N THR A 135 12.54 -9.62 -2.11
CA THR A 135 12.44 -8.94 -3.41
C THR A 135 11.94 -9.87 -4.51
N GLU A 136 12.43 -11.12 -4.56
CA GLU A 136 11.98 -12.11 -5.56
C GLU A 136 10.52 -12.52 -5.34
N ALA A 137 10.12 -12.69 -4.08
CA ALA A 137 8.75 -12.99 -3.71
C ALA A 137 7.79 -11.86 -4.11
N CYS A 138 8.13 -10.60 -3.80
CA CYS A 138 7.38 -9.43 -4.26
C CYS A 138 7.27 -9.37 -5.79
N LYS A 139 8.38 -9.61 -6.49
CA LYS A 139 8.44 -9.62 -7.96
C LYS A 139 7.47 -10.64 -8.58
N GLU A 140 7.40 -11.83 -8.01
CA GLU A 140 6.54 -12.89 -8.52
C GLU A 140 5.04 -12.61 -8.26
N ALA A 141 4.70 -12.01 -7.12
CA ALA A 141 3.35 -11.51 -6.87
C ALA A 141 2.94 -10.42 -7.87
N VAL A 142 3.83 -9.46 -8.16
CA VAL A 142 3.61 -8.44 -9.19
C VAL A 142 3.43 -9.08 -10.57
N ARG A 143 4.26 -10.06 -10.96
CA ARG A 143 4.11 -10.77 -12.23
C ARG A 143 2.76 -11.48 -12.35
N ARG A 144 2.24 -12.04 -11.26
CA ARG A 144 0.92 -12.68 -11.25
C ARG A 144 -0.19 -11.68 -11.54
N ILE A 145 -0.10 -10.45 -11.00
CA ILE A 145 -1.01 -9.35 -11.35
C ILE A 145 -0.82 -8.96 -12.82
N ALA A 146 0.42 -8.72 -13.25
CA ALA A 146 0.74 -8.31 -14.62
C ALA A 146 0.22 -9.27 -15.69
N LYS A 147 0.27 -10.58 -15.44
CA LYS A 147 -0.23 -11.62 -16.36
C LYS A 147 -1.74 -11.51 -16.62
N ARG A 148 -2.50 -10.91 -15.70
CA ARG A 148 -3.95 -10.66 -15.87
C ARG A 148 -4.26 -9.44 -16.73
N HIS A 149 -3.26 -8.60 -16.99
CA HIS A 149 -3.37 -7.32 -17.70
C HIS A 149 -2.36 -7.23 -18.85
N PRO A 150 -2.50 -8.06 -19.91
CA PRO A 150 -1.54 -8.09 -21.02
C PRO A 150 -1.47 -6.76 -21.77
N ASN A 151 -2.53 -5.95 -21.72
CA ASN A 151 -2.63 -4.62 -22.31
C ASN A 151 -1.93 -3.52 -21.49
N ARG A 152 -1.39 -3.83 -20.31
CA ARG A 152 -0.62 -2.90 -19.45
C ARG A 152 -1.30 -1.53 -19.26
N PRO A 153 -2.51 -1.49 -18.66
CA PRO A 153 -3.24 -0.23 -18.49
C PRO A 153 -2.44 0.76 -17.62
N ASP A 154 -2.32 2.01 -18.08
CA ASP A 154 -1.45 3.02 -17.46
C ASP A 154 -1.86 3.45 -16.05
N TYR A 155 -3.12 3.24 -15.69
CA TYR A 155 -3.64 3.51 -14.35
C TYR A 155 -3.31 2.42 -13.33
N LEU A 156 -2.85 1.24 -13.75
CA LEU A 156 -2.66 0.11 -12.85
C LEU A 156 -1.30 0.18 -12.16
N GLN A 157 -1.33 0.14 -10.83
CA GLN A 157 -0.16 -0.01 -9.96
C GLN A 157 -0.44 -1.06 -8.89
N ALA A 158 0.59 -1.83 -8.53
CA ALA A 158 0.58 -2.72 -7.38
C ALA A 158 2.02 -2.85 -6.88
N CYS A 159 2.19 -2.70 -5.57
CA CYS A 159 3.49 -2.72 -4.93
C CYS A 159 3.43 -3.60 -3.69
N PHE A 160 4.50 -4.34 -3.44
CA PHE A 160 4.66 -5.13 -2.23
C PHE A 160 5.98 -4.78 -1.56
N ILE A 161 5.95 -4.64 -0.24
CA ILE A 161 7.12 -4.57 0.63
C ILE A 161 7.09 -5.82 1.51
N ALA A 162 8.24 -6.46 1.69
CA ALA A 162 8.36 -7.65 2.52
C ALA A 162 9.63 -7.61 3.37
N ILE A 163 9.53 -8.25 4.54
CA ILE A 163 10.66 -8.53 5.44
C ILE A 163 10.59 -10.00 5.84
N ASN A 164 11.72 -10.71 5.84
CA ASN A 164 11.77 -12.10 6.31
C ASN A 164 12.32 -12.22 7.73
N LYS A 165 12.34 -13.44 8.28
CA LYS A 165 12.82 -13.74 9.63
C LYS A 165 14.31 -13.40 9.86
N ASN A 166 15.09 -13.29 8.79
CA ASN A 166 16.49 -12.86 8.82
C ASN A 166 16.66 -11.33 8.70
N ALA A 167 15.57 -10.57 8.87
CA ALA A 167 15.51 -9.12 8.70
C ALA A 167 15.95 -8.61 7.31
N GLN A 168 15.94 -9.48 6.29
CA GLN A 168 16.15 -9.04 4.91
C GLN A 168 14.88 -8.32 4.44
N VAL A 169 15.04 -7.14 3.85
CA VAL A 169 13.94 -6.31 3.34
C VAL A 169 13.99 -6.31 1.81
N GLY A 170 12.82 -6.36 1.19
CA GLY A 170 12.69 -6.26 -0.26
C GLY A 170 11.37 -5.64 -0.67
N ALA A 171 11.35 -5.06 -1.87
CA ALA A 171 10.15 -4.51 -2.46
C ALA A 171 10.17 -4.66 -3.97
N PHE A 172 8.98 -4.72 -4.57
CA PHE A 172 8.83 -4.71 -6.02
C PHE A 172 7.51 -4.05 -6.41
N ALA A 173 7.54 -3.27 -7.48
CA ALA A 173 6.40 -2.53 -7.99
C ALA A 173 6.02 -2.99 -9.40
N LEU A 174 4.77 -2.76 -9.80
CA LEU A 174 4.34 -3.01 -11.16
C LEU A 174 4.92 -1.97 -12.12
N ARG A 175 4.86 -0.70 -11.74
CA ARG A 175 5.39 0.44 -12.52
C ARG A 175 6.44 1.22 -11.72
N LYS A 176 7.35 1.87 -12.46
CA LYS A 176 8.29 2.85 -11.89
C LYS A 176 7.56 3.93 -11.06
N GLY A 177 8.22 4.39 -10.00
CA GLY A 177 7.78 5.54 -9.20
C GLY A 177 7.42 5.21 -7.75
N PHE A 178 7.40 3.94 -7.36
CA PHE A 178 7.17 3.55 -5.98
C PHE A 178 8.46 3.62 -5.14
N SER A 179 8.38 4.26 -3.98
CA SER A 179 9.43 4.30 -2.97
C SER A 179 8.90 3.81 -1.62
N TYR A 180 9.82 3.38 -0.76
CA TYR A 180 9.52 2.87 0.57
C TYR A 180 10.63 3.24 1.55
N ALA A 181 10.27 3.47 2.81
CA ALA A 181 11.23 3.78 3.87
C ALA A 181 11.69 2.50 4.58
N VAL A 182 12.98 2.42 4.92
CA VAL A 182 13.55 1.38 5.76
C VAL A 182 14.22 2.03 6.95
N GLY A 183 13.63 1.81 8.13
CA GLY A 183 14.19 2.25 9.41
C GLY A 183 14.93 1.10 10.11
N THR A 184 16.10 1.41 10.64
CA THR A 184 16.85 0.58 11.59
C THR A 184 17.14 1.41 12.84
N SER A 185 17.80 0.82 13.85
CA SER A 185 18.25 1.59 15.02
C SER A 185 19.23 2.71 14.68
N ASN A 186 19.91 2.63 13.52
CA ASN A 186 21.04 3.49 13.17
C ASN A 186 20.78 4.35 11.93
N SER A 187 19.73 4.06 11.15
CA SER A 187 19.45 4.77 9.91
C SER A 187 17.96 4.78 9.58
N ASN A 188 17.55 5.75 8.78
CA ASN A 188 16.26 5.79 8.13
C ASN A 188 16.47 6.21 6.68
N GLU A 189 16.18 5.32 5.74
CA GLU A 189 16.52 5.49 4.33
C GLU A 189 15.28 5.35 3.46
N LEU A 190 15.09 6.30 2.54
CA LEU A 190 14.11 6.19 1.47
C LEU A 190 14.72 5.42 0.29
N LYS A 191 14.10 4.32 -0.11
CA LYS A 191 14.55 3.44 -1.20
C LYS A 191 13.55 3.44 -2.33
N ASN A 192 14.04 3.40 -3.57
CA ASN A 192 13.21 3.18 -4.75
C ASN A 192 13.05 1.68 -5.00
N ALA A 193 11.83 1.23 -5.23
CA ALA A 193 11.59 -0.17 -5.57
C ALA A 193 11.99 -0.47 -7.02
N ALA A 194 12.48 -1.69 -7.25
CA ALA A 194 12.56 -2.24 -8.60
C ALA A 194 11.14 -2.47 -9.16
N TYR A 195 11.00 -2.48 -10.49
CA TYR A 195 9.69 -2.52 -11.14
C TYR A 195 9.64 -3.42 -12.38
N LEU A 196 8.42 -3.76 -12.83
CA LEU A 196 8.20 -4.65 -13.98
C LEU A 196 8.05 -3.92 -15.33
N TRP A 197 7.28 -2.84 -15.36
CA TRP A 197 6.94 -2.04 -16.56
C TRP A 197 7.51 -0.63 -16.51
#